data_AF-A0A1Y1Z579-F1
#
_entry.id   AF-A0A1Y1Z579-F1
#
_cell.length_a   1.000
_cell.length_b   1.000
_cell.length_c   1.000
_cell.angle_alpha   90.00
_cell.angle_beta   90.00
_cell.angle_gamma   90.00
#
_symmetry.space_group_name_H-M   'P 1'
#
loop_
_entity.id
_entity.type
_entity.pdbx_description
1 polymer ?
#
loop_
_entity_poly.entity_id
_entity_poly.type
_entity_poly.pdbx_seq_one_letter_code
_entity_poly.pdbx_strand_id
1 'polypeptide(L)'
;MQKKAYTGEEFQDASNKNFYLIDKTKMISTLINSENNAYLITRPRRFGKSINLSMIKEFFEKPINEIENEDKKFVFDGLEVSKDRKNMRHFHKYPVIYLNFMGNNNSEDSSSIINFLKAEISSVFIYYKSRIDFNKLSEIQQEEWNKIEQKSDGVILQNTIKFLCTCLKEFYKRRCIILIDEYDKIFSEKLKSKSMLKTIKTFFSNTFKGNKSLHFGIVTGCLDLGLKELNSGANNFAKCSLLKDDYFSDCYGFTEDELNKILSYFNISDSKEKSDSNKKKDGIKERLKKKYDGYSCFSNEGIVKIFIIHIL
;
A
#
# COMPACT_ATOMS: atom_id res chain seq x y z
N MET A 1 25.18 -18.59 4.73
CA MET A 1 25.08 -17.36 5.55
C MET A 1 23.67 -17.30 6.12
N GLN A 2 23.49 -17.09 7.43
CA GLN A 2 22.16 -16.99 8.03
C GLN A 2 21.51 -15.68 7.60
N LYS A 3 20.30 -15.75 7.05
CA LYS A 3 19.56 -14.55 6.64
C LYS A 3 19.13 -13.74 7.87
N LYS A 4 19.06 -12.42 7.74
CA LYS A 4 18.55 -11.50 8.76
C LYS A 4 17.06 -11.25 8.57
N ALA A 5 16.37 -10.80 9.60
CA ALA A 5 15.02 -10.28 9.44
C ALA A 5 15.05 -8.83 8.93
N TYR A 6 14.16 -8.52 7.99
CA TYR A 6 14.00 -7.17 7.47
C TYR A 6 12.95 -6.40 8.27
N THR A 7 13.25 -5.15 8.62
CA THR A 7 12.37 -4.28 9.43
C THR A 7 11.99 -2.99 8.71
N GLY A 8 12.42 -2.80 7.46
CA GLY A 8 12.08 -1.63 6.66
C GLY A 8 10.75 -1.78 5.92
N GLU A 9 10.50 -0.84 5.01
CA GLU A 9 9.25 -0.76 4.24
C GLU A 9 9.48 -0.97 2.73
N GLU A 10 10.73 -1.08 2.27
CA GLU A 10 11.05 -1.26 0.86
C GLU A 10 11.16 -2.73 0.46
N PHE A 11 10.33 -3.14 -0.50
CA PHE A 11 10.29 -4.53 -0.93
C PHE A 11 11.57 -4.95 -1.64
N GLN A 12 12.19 -4.06 -2.42
CA GLN A 12 13.43 -4.35 -3.12
C GLN A 12 14.54 -4.74 -2.12
N ASP A 13 14.69 -4.00 -1.03
CA ASP A 13 15.63 -4.33 0.05
C ASP A 13 15.27 -5.66 0.71
N ALA A 14 13.98 -5.88 1.01
CA ALA A 14 13.49 -7.11 1.62
C ALA A 14 13.73 -8.35 0.75
N SER A 15 13.72 -8.19 -0.57
CA SER A 15 13.98 -9.26 -1.55
C SER A 15 15.45 -9.64 -1.67
N ASN A 16 16.37 -8.84 -1.09
CA ASN A 16 17.79 -9.13 -1.11
C ASN A 16 18.10 -10.48 -0.44
N LYS A 17 19.05 -11.23 -0.99
CA LYS A 17 19.47 -12.57 -0.51
C LYS A 17 19.90 -12.58 0.97
N ASN A 18 20.25 -11.43 1.53
CA ASN A 18 20.61 -11.27 2.94
C ASN A 18 19.42 -11.35 3.90
N PHE A 19 18.19 -11.14 3.43
CA PHE A 19 17.00 -11.13 4.27
C PHE A 19 16.12 -12.37 4.11
N TYR A 20 15.43 -12.71 5.19
CA TYR A 20 14.39 -13.72 5.21
C TYR A 20 13.05 -13.07 4.86
N LEU A 21 12.58 -13.34 3.64
CA LEU A 21 11.32 -12.83 3.11
C LEU A 21 10.25 -13.92 3.20
N ILE A 22 9.11 -13.60 3.81
CA ILE A 22 7.89 -14.38 3.63
C ILE A 22 7.21 -13.88 2.36
N ASP A 23 7.00 -14.79 1.42
CA ASP A 23 6.43 -14.48 0.13
C ASP A 23 4.93 -14.16 0.24
N LYS A 24 4.59 -12.88 0.06
CA LYS A 24 3.20 -12.37 -0.02
C LYS A 24 2.82 -11.98 -1.45
N THR A 25 3.61 -12.35 -2.46
CA THR A 25 3.41 -11.89 -3.84
C THR A 25 2.14 -12.45 -4.49
N LYS A 26 1.53 -13.48 -3.89
CA LYS A 26 0.17 -13.93 -4.24
C LYS A 26 -0.86 -12.78 -4.26
N MET A 27 -0.66 -11.75 -3.43
CA MET A 27 -1.47 -10.52 -3.43
C MET A 27 -1.59 -9.89 -4.83
N ILE A 28 -0.50 -9.89 -5.60
CA ILE A 28 -0.47 -9.35 -6.96
C ILE A 28 -1.36 -10.18 -7.89
N SER A 29 -1.32 -11.51 -7.77
CA SER A 29 -2.20 -12.41 -8.52
C SER A 29 -3.67 -12.14 -8.24
N THR A 30 -4.03 -11.91 -6.98
CA THR A 30 -5.41 -11.54 -6.60
C THR A 30 -5.82 -10.21 -7.23
N LEU A 31 -4.94 -9.21 -7.24
CA LEU A 31 -5.21 -7.90 -7.85
C LEU A 31 -5.43 -7.98 -9.36
N ILE A 32 -4.63 -8.80 -10.07
CA ILE A 32 -4.73 -8.96 -11.52
C ILE A 32 -6.04 -9.66 -11.93
N ASN A 33 -6.48 -10.63 -11.12
CA ASN A 33 -7.66 -11.44 -11.43
C ASN A 33 -8.98 -10.87 -10.90
N SER A 34 -8.94 -9.80 -10.10
CA SER A 34 -10.14 -9.20 -9.50
C SER A 34 -10.80 -8.18 -10.41
N GLU A 35 -12.13 -8.11 -10.35
CA GLU A 35 -12.94 -7.13 -11.10
C GLU A 35 -13.07 -5.78 -10.38
N ASN A 36 -12.65 -5.70 -9.10
CA ASN A 36 -12.72 -4.45 -8.34
C ASN A 36 -11.60 -3.49 -8.72
N ASN A 37 -11.96 -2.23 -8.91
CA ASN A 37 -11.02 -1.16 -9.28
C ASN A 37 -10.55 -0.31 -8.08
N ALA A 38 -11.06 -0.55 -6.87
CA ALA A 38 -10.67 0.21 -5.68
C ALA A 38 -10.76 -0.66 -4.42
N TYR A 39 -9.70 -0.66 -3.60
CA TYR A 39 -9.60 -1.42 -2.37
C TYR A 39 -9.31 -0.50 -1.19
N LEU A 40 -10.04 -0.69 -0.10
CA LEU A 40 -9.74 -0.08 1.19
C LEU A 40 -9.29 -1.17 2.14
N ILE A 41 -8.01 -1.18 2.47
CA ILE A 41 -7.39 -2.21 3.30
C ILE A 41 -7.08 -1.62 4.67
N THR A 42 -7.81 -2.09 5.69
CA THR A 42 -7.59 -1.68 7.07
C THR A 42 -6.94 -2.80 7.86
N ARG A 43 -5.75 -2.52 8.40
CA ARG A 43 -5.01 -3.44 9.28
C ARG A 43 -4.32 -2.66 10.39
N PRO A 44 -4.08 -3.26 11.56
CA PRO A 44 -3.34 -2.63 12.63
C PRO A 44 -1.92 -2.22 12.19
N ARG A 45 -1.24 -1.43 13.02
CA ARG A 45 0.15 -1.04 12.79
C ARG A 45 1.04 -2.29 12.66
N ARG A 46 2.06 -2.22 11.80
CA ARG A 46 3.08 -3.27 11.60
C ARG A 46 2.59 -4.59 10.99
N PHE A 47 1.43 -4.57 10.31
CA PHE A 47 0.91 -5.71 9.54
C PHE A 47 1.51 -5.87 8.13
N GLY A 48 2.52 -5.06 7.77
CA GLY A 48 3.14 -5.10 6.45
C GLY A 48 2.37 -4.32 5.36
N LYS A 49 1.58 -3.31 5.74
CA LYS A 49 0.84 -2.48 4.77
C LYS A 49 1.77 -1.78 3.77
N SER A 50 2.74 -1.02 4.28
CA SER A 50 3.66 -0.21 3.48
C SER A 50 4.57 -1.08 2.61
N ILE A 51 5.15 -2.16 3.16
CA ILE A 51 5.97 -3.10 2.38
C ILE A 51 5.17 -3.81 1.27
N ASN A 52 3.89 -4.14 1.49
CA ASN A 52 3.04 -4.70 0.44
C ASN A 52 2.73 -3.66 -0.65
N LEU A 53 2.54 -2.39 -0.30
CA LEU A 53 2.39 -1.34 -1.31
C LEU A 53 3.69 -1.11 -2.10
N SER A 54 4.85 -1.12 -1.43
CA SER A 54 6.17 -1.07 -2.09
C SER A 54 6.33 -2.27 -3.05
N MET A 55 5.97 -3.48 -2.62
CA MET A 55 5.94 -4.68 -3.48
C MET A 55 5.06 -4.52 -4.72
N ILE A 56 3.85 -3.99 -4.57
CA ILE A 56 2.92 -3.75 -5.69
C ILE A 56 3.48 -2.70 -6.63
N LYS A 57 4.01 -1.60 -6.09
CA LYS A 57 4.68 -0.56 -6.87
C LYS A 57 5.81 -1.17 -7.69
N GLU A 58 6.68 -1.93 -7.04
CA GLU A 58 7.82 -2.57 -7.66
C GLU A 58 7.43 -3.53 -8.78
N PHE A 59 6.34 -4.30 -8.62
CA PHE A 59 5.88 -5.21 -9.67
C PHE A 59 5.31 -4.50 -10.89
N PHE A 60 4.47 -3.48 -10.69
CA PHE A 60 3.71 -2.89 -11.80
C PHE A 60 4.38 -1.67 -12.44
N GLU A 61 5.15 -0.91 -11.68
CA GLU A 61 5.70 0.38 -12.11
C GLU A 61 6.65 0.20 -13.29
N LYS A 62 6.41 0.95 -14.35
CA LYS A 62 7.29 0.96 -15.51
C LYS A 62 8.60 1.71 -15.16
N PRO A 63 9.77 1.08 -15.30
CA PRO A 63 11.07 1.74 -15.13
C PRO A 63 11.27 2.85 -16.14
N ILE A 64 12.09 3.85 -15.78
CA ILE A 64 12.44 4.99 -16.63
C ILE A 64 13.34 4.54 -17.77
N ASN A 65 14.34 3.73 -17.45
CA ASN A 65 15.41 3.33 -18.34
C ASN A 65 15.80 1.87 -18.13
N GLU A 66 16.69 1.37 -19.00
CA GLU A 66 17.15 -0.02 -18.96
C GLU A 66 17.94 -0.33 -17.67
N ILE A 67 18.67 0.65 -17.13
CA ILE A 67 19.45 0.51 -15.89
C ILE A 67 18.54 0.21 -14.70
N GLU A 68 17.49 1.03 -14.48
CA GLU A 68 16.50 0.79 -13.42
C GLU A 68 15.76 -0.54 -13.64
N ASN A 69 15.61 -1.00 -14.90
CA ASN A 69 14.97 -2.27 -15.20
C ASN A 69 15.86 -3.48 -14.87
N GLU A 70 17.19 -3.38 -15.04
CA GLU A 70 18.13 -4.47 -14.72
C GLU A 70 18.16 -4.79 -13.23
N ASP A 71 18.20 -3.77 -12.38
CA ASP A 71 18.22 -3.93 -10.91
C ASP A 71 16.95 -4.61 -10.38
N LYS A 72 15.84 -4.48 -11.11
CA LYS A 72 14.50 -4.93 -10.68
C LYS A 72 14.08 -6.24 -11.31
N LYS A 73 14.77 -6.69 -12.36
CA LYS A 73 14.36 -7.83 -13.20
C LYS A 73 14.22 -9.14 -12.42
N PHE A 74 15.06 -9.35 -11.41
CA PHE A 74 15.16 -10.60 -10.66
C PHE A 74 14.51 -10.54 -9.28
N VAL A 75 13.89 -9.40 -8.92
CA VAL A 75 13.29 -9.18 -7.59
C VAL A 75 12.17 -10.19 -7.30
N PHE A 76 11.45 -10.64 -8.33
CA PHE A 76 10.32 -11.56 -8.20
C PHE A 76 10.64 -13.01 -8.61
N ASP A 77 11.88 -13.32 -8.96
CA ASP A 77 12.25 -14.65 -9.44
C ASP A 77 12.07 -15.72 -8.36
N GLY A 78 11.31 -16.76 -8.69
CA GLY A 78 11.00 -17.87 -7.78
C GLY A 78 9.91 -17.56 -6.74
N LEU A 79 9.41 -16.33 -6.68
CA LEU A 79 8.24 -15.96 -5.86
C LEU A 79 6.93 -16.43 -6.51
N GLU A 80 5.87 -16.53 -5.72
CA GLU A 80 4.58 -17.06 -6.13
C GLU A 80 4.00 -16.35 -7.36
N VAL A 81 4.13 -15.03 -7.43
CA VAL A 81 3.63 -14.24 -8.58
C VAL A 81 4.29 -14.59 -9.90
N SER A 82 5.58 -14.95 -9.90
CA SER A 82 6.35 -15.20 -11.14
C SER A 82 6.10 -16.58 -11.72
N LYS A 83 5.45 -17.48 -10.96
CA LYS A 83 5.08 -18.81 -11.42
C LYS A 83 3.96 -18.78 -12.47
N ASP A 84 3.08 -17.77 -12.45
CA ASP A 84 2.04 -17.58 -13.46
C ASP A 84 2.47 -16.60 -14.55
N ARG A 85 2.56 -17.13 -15.79
CA ARG A 85 2.89 -16.33 -16.98
C ARG A 85 1.89 -15.20 -17.26
N LYS A 86 0.62 -15.35 -16.85
CA LYS A 86 -0.39 -14.28 -17.02
C LYS A 86 -0.02 -13.07 -16.17
N ASN A 87 0.38 -13.27 -14.91
CA ASN A 87 0.80 -12.19 -14.03
C ASN A 87 1.98 -11.41 -14.63
N MET A 88 2.98 -12.13 -15.15
CA MET A 88 4.19 -11.52 -15.72
C MET A 88 3.93 -10.63 -16.94
N ARG A 89 2.76 -10.72 -17.59
CA ARG A 89 2.36 -9.77 -18.66
C ARG A 89 2.11 -8.35 -18.13
N HIS A 90 1.87 -8.21 -16.83
CA HIS A 90 1.62 -6.94 -16.15
C HIS A 90 2.89 -6.33 -15.53
N PHE A 91 3.96 -7.13 -15.41
CA PHE A 91 5.22 -6.71 -14.82
C PHE A 91 5.83 -5.52 -15.56
N HIS A 92 6.13 -4.44 -14.82
CA HIS A 92 6.74 -3.21 -15.34
C HIS A 92 5.98 -2.55 -16.52
N LYS A 93 4.64 -2.54 -16.50
CA LYS A 93 3.82 -2.00 -17.60
C LYS A 93 2.99 -0.77 -17.26
N TYR A 94 2.95 -0.32 -16.02
CA TYR A 94 1.97 0.67 -15.57
C TYR A 94 2.62 1.91 -14.97
N PRO A 95 2.03 3.10 -15.17
CA PRO A 95 2.28 4.22 -14.28
C PRO A 95 1.63 3.94 -12.91
N VAL A 96 2.42 4.00 -11.83
CA VAL A 96 1.97 3.75 -10.45
C VAL A 96 2.12 5.03 -9.62
N ILE A 97 1.00 5.66 -9.28
CA ILE A 97 0.98 6.85 -8.44
C ILE A 97 0.99 6.40 -6.99
N TYR A 98 2.01 6.80 -6.23
CA TYR A 98 2.15 6.49 -4.80
C TYR A 98 2.05 7.75 -3.95
N LEU A 99 1.20 7.76 -2.94
CA LEU A 99 1.03 8.84 -1.96
C LEU A 99 1.16 8.27 -0.55
N ASN A 100 1.93 8.91 0.33
CA ASN A 100 2.10 8.46 1.70
C ASN A 100 1.77 9.58 2.69
N PHE A 101 0.77 9.36 3.55
CA PHE A 101 0.32 10.38 4.49
C PHE A 101 0.94 10.29 5.90
N MET A 102 2.03 9.53 6.06
CA MET A 102 2.79 9.38 7.31
C MET A 102 3.20 10.71 7.97
N GLY A 103 3.53 11.73 7.16
CA GLY A 103 4.09 13.01 7.61
C GLY A 103 3.12 13.93 8.38
N ASN A 104 1.82 13.62 8.42
CA ASN A 104 0.80 14.51 9.00
C ASN A 104 0.69 14.47 10.54
N ASN A 105 1.76 14.17 11.27
CA ASN A 105 1.68 13.87 12.70
C ASN A 105 1.43 15.10 13.60
N ASN A 106 1.61 16.34 13.10
CA ASN A 106 1.64 17.57 13.89
C ASN A 106 0.72 18.70 13.35
N SER A 107 -0.27 18.38 12.52
CA SER A 107 -1.17 19.39 11.94
C SER A 107 -2.24 19.81 12.95
N GLU A 108 -2.04 20.93 13.64
CA GLU A 108 -3.03 21.47 14.59
C GLU A 108 -4.20 22.20 13.89
N ASP A 109 -4.05 22.59 12.62
CA ASP A 109 -5.06 23.36 11.88
C ASP A 109 -5.42 22.80 10.51
N SER A 110 -6.66 23.04 10.07
CA SER A 110 -7.18 22.58 8.77
C SER A 110 -6.36 23.04 7.56
N SER A 111 -5.72 24.22 7.63
CA SER A 111 -4.84 24.76 6.58
C SER A 111 -3.58 23.93 6.41
N SER A 112 -3.00 23.42 7.51
CA SER A 112 -1.77 22.63 7.50
C SER A 112 -1.94 21.29 6.79
N ILE A 113 -3.10 20.63 6.93
CA ILE A 113 -3.39 19.37 6.22
C ILE A 113 -3.56 19.61 4.71
N ILE A 114 -4.21 20.70 4.30
CA ILE A 114 -4.32 21.05 2.88
C ILE A 114 -2.94 21.34 2.28
N ASN A 115 -2.09 22.07 3.01
CA ASN A 115 -0.72 22.35 2.58
C ASN A 115 0.13 21.08 2.50
N PHE A 116 -0.03 20.16 3.46
CA PHE A 116 0.57 18.83 3.42
C PHE A 116 0.15 18.07 2.16
N LEU A 117 -1.15 18.01 1.87
CA LEU A 117 -1.65 17.35 0.66
C LEU A 117 -1.12 18.00 -0.62
N LYS A 118 -1.08 19.33 -0.68
CA LYS A 118 -0.45 20.05 -1.81
C LYS A 118 1.02 19.67 -1.96
N ALA A 119 1.76 19.51 -0.87
CA ALA A 119 3.17 19.11 -0.90
C ALA A 119 3.35 17.67 -1.41
N GLU A 120 2.55 16.72 -0.90
CA GLU A 120 2.57 15.32 -1.36
C GLU A 120 2.15 15.19 -2.83
N ILE A 121 1.17 15.97 -3.29
CA ILE A 121 0.77 15.95 -4.70
C ILE A 121 1.85 16.60 -5.56
N SER A 122 2.43 17.72 -5.13
CA SER A 122 3.54 18.39 -5.82
C SER A 122 4.74 17.44 -6.00
N SER A 123 5.12 16.67 -4.98
CA SER A 123 6.22 15.71 -5.09
C SER A 123 5.95 14.62 -6.14
N VAL A 124 4.71 14.12 -6.23
CA VAL A 124 4.30 13.17 -7.27
C VAL A 124 4.38 13.79 -8.68
N PHE A 125 3.98 15.05 -8.83
CA PHE A 125 4.09 15.74 -10.12
C PHE A 125 5.55 15.97 -10.52
N ILE A 126 6.42 16.36 -9.59
CA ILE A 126 7.87 16.46 -9.83
C ILE A 126 8.43 15.09 -10.24
N TYR A 127 8.05 14.04 -9.51
CA TYR A 127 8.47 12.67 -9.80
C TYR A 127 8.09 12.24 -11.22
N TYR A 128 6.87 12.52 -11.67
CA TYR A 128 6.45 12.11 -13.01
C TYR A 128 6.99 13.01 -14.13
N LYS A 129 7.26 14.28 -13.86
CA LYS A 129 7.82 15.20 -14.87
C LYS A 129 9.17 14.74 -15.38
N SER A 130 10.00 14.12 -14.53
CA SER A 130 11.29 13.53 -14.93
C SER A 130 11.16 12.18 -15.66
N ARG A 131 9.98 11.55 -15.63
CA ARG A 131 9.72 10.22 -16.20
C ARG A 131 8.94 10.24 -17.53
N ILE A 132 8.39 11.38 -17.90
CA ILE A 132 7.61 11.54 -19.13
C ILE A 132 8.28 12.55 -20.05
N ASP A 133 7.99 12.44 -21.34
CA ASP A 133 8.30 13.50 -22.30
C ASP A 133 7.31 14.66 -22.12
N PHE A 134 7.63 15.58 -21.23
CA PHE A 134 6.75 16.68 -20.83
C PHE A 134 6.32 17.55 -22.01
N ASN A 135 7.17 17.67 -23.03
CA ASN A 135 6.91 18.46 -24.24
C ASN A 135 5.81 17.85 -25.12
N LYS A 136 5.47 16.56 -24.93
CA LYS A 136 4.37 15.91 -25.65
C LYS A 136 2.99 16.19 -25.05
N LEU A 137 2.92 16.76 -23.85
CA LEU A 137 1.66 17.22 -23.28
C LEU A 137 1.21 18.50 -23.99
N SER A 138 -0.10 18.75 -24.06
CA SER A 138 -0.61 20.02 -24.61
C SER A 138 -0.18 21.21 -23.75
N GLU A 139 -0.11 22.41 -24.33
CA GLU A 139 0.26 23.64 -23.59
C GLU A 139 -0.62 23.84 -22.35
N ILE A 140 -1.93 23.60 -22.47
CA ILE A 140 -2.89 23.67 -21.37
C ILE A 140 -2.55 22.67 -20.25
N GLN A 141 -2.18 21.43 -20.61
CA GLN A 141 -1.76 20.43 -19.63
C GLN A 141 -0.46 20.82 -18.95
N GLN A 142 0.51 21.37 -19.70
CA GLN A 142 1.79 21.82 -19.14
C GLN A 142 1.60 22.98 -18.14
N GLU A 143 0.76 23.96 -18.49
CA GLU A 143 0.43 25.07 -17.59
C GLU A 143 -0.22 24.58 -16.28
N GLU A 144 -1.23 23.72 -16.38
CA GLU A 144 -1.93 23.18 -15.21
C GLU A 144 -0.99 22.32 -14.34
N TRP A 145 -0.13 21.51 -14.98
CA TRP A 145 0.89 20.74 -14.29
C TRP A 145 1.84 21.63 -13.50
N ASN A 146 2.37 22.68 -14.13
CA ASN A 146 3.30 23.61 -13.49
C ASN A 146 2.65 24.35 -12.30
N LYS A 147 1.36 24.72 -12.38
CA LYS A 147 0.62 25.31 -11.25
C LYS A 147 0.53 24.35 -10.06
N ILE A 148 0.25 23.08 -10.31
CA ILE A 148 0.15 22.05 -9.26
C ILE A 148 1.53 21.77 -8.65
N GLU A 149 2.54 21.61 -9.49
CA GLU A 149 3.94 21.41 -9.10
C GLU A 149 4.44 22.54 -8.19
N GLN A 150 4.19 23.79 -8.57
CA GLN A 150 4.59 24.98 -7.82
C GLN A 150 3.69 25.28 -6.61
N LYS A 151 2.62 24.50 -6.41
CA LYS A 151 1.62 24.67 -5.35
C LYS A 151 0.96 26.06 -5.38
N SER A 152 0.74 26.59 -6.59
CA SER A 152 0.18 27.93 -6.80
C SER A 152 -1.19 28.10 -6.12
N ASP A 153 -1.53 29.36 -5.84
CA ASP A 153 -2.85 29.70 -5.32
C ASP A 153 -3.95 29.41 -6.35
N GLY A 154 -5.13 29.01 -5.87
CA GLY A 154 -6.27 28.64 -6.72
C GLY A 154 -6.27 27.19 -7.25
N VAL A 155 -5.21 26.40 -7.02
CA VAL A 155 -5.18 24.97 -7.41
C VAL A 155 -6.32 24.19 -6.75
N ILE A 156 -7.17 23.56 -7.57
CA ILE A 156 -8.29 22.73 -7.14
C ILE A 156 -7.78 21.33 -6.81
N LEU A 157 -7.39 21.13 -5.54
CA LEU A 157 -6.84 19.87 -5.01
C LEU A 157 -7.61 18.64 -5.49
N GLN A 158 -8.94 18.73 -5.50
CA GLN A 158 -9.87 17.64 -5.74
C GLN A 158 -9.68 16.97 -7.11
N ASN A 159 -9.11 17.64 -8.11
CA ASN A 159 -8.96 17.11 -9.48
C ASN A 159 -7.52 16.74 -9.85
N THR A 160 -6.55 17.08 -9.01
CA THR A 160 -5.11 16.97 -9.32
C THR A 160 -4.68 15.55 -9.71
N ILE A 161 -5.01 14.53 -8.92
CA ILE A 161 -4.63 13.14 -9.22
C ILE A 161 -5.37 12.59 -10.44
N LYS A 162 -6.64 12.98 -10.64
CA LYS A 162 -7.40 12.60 -11.84
C LYS A 162 -6.79 13.21 -13.11
N PHE A 163 -6.36 14.48 -13.02
CA PHE A 163 -5.64 15.17 -14.08
C PHE A 163 -4.33 14.46 -14.40
N LEU A 164 -3.52 14.15 -13.38
CA LEU A 164 -2.28 13.38 -13.53
C LEU A 164 -2.52 12.04 -14.21
N CYS A 165 -3.53 11.26 -13.76
CA CYS A 165 -3.87 9.99 -14.39
C CYS A 165 -4.19 10.13 -15.89
N THR A 166 -4.81 11.24 -16.28
CA THR A 166 -5.16 11.51 -17.68
C THR A 166 -3.90 11.75 -18.51
N CYS A 167 -2.99 12.60 -18.03
CA CYS A 167 -1.71 12.88 -18.68
C CYS A 167 -0.85 11.61 -18.79
N LEU A 168 -0.73 10.84 -17.70
CA LEU A 168 0.05 9.60 -17.68
C LEU A 168 -0.56 8.54 -18.61
N LYS A 169 -1.88 8.41 -18.66
CA LYS A 169 -2.53 7.49 -19.60
C LYS A 169 -2.27 7.87 -21.06
N GLU A 170 -2.26 9.15 -21.36
CA GLU A 170 -1.95 9.66 -22.69
C GLU A 170 -0.51 9.34 -23.11
N PHE A 171 0.45 9.51 -22.20
CA PHE A 171 1.86 9.21 -22.47
C PHE A 171 2.16 7.70 -22.50
N TYR A 172 1.79 6.96 -21.44
CA TYR A 172 2.09 5.54 -21.29
C TYR A 172 1.17 4.62 -22.10
N LYS A 173 0.06 5.14 -22.66
CA LYS A 173 -1.01 4.38 -23.32
C LYS A 173 -1.58 3.25 -22.43
N ARG A 174 -1.52 3.45 -21.11
CA ARG A 174 -1.95 2.50 -20.09
C ARG A 174 -2.68 3.24 -18.97
N ARG A 175 -3.69 2.59 -18.38
CA ARG A 175 -4.37 3.12 -17.20
C ARG A 175 -3.42 3.12 -15.99
N CYS A 176 -3.65 4.02 -15.03
CA CYS A 176 -2.78 4.23 -13.87
C CYS A 176 -3.21 3.34 -12.70
N ILE A 177 -2.23 2.92 -11.90
CA ILE A 177 -2.48 2.31 -10.59
C ILE A 177 -2.26 3.39 -9.53
N ILE A 178 -3.13 3.46 -8.52
CA ILE A 178 -3.02 4.44 -7.44
C ILE A 178 -2.86 3.72 -6.11
N LEU A 179 -1.82 4.06 -5.36
CA LEU A 179 -1.51 3.51 -4.05
C LEU A 179 -1.45 4.65 -3.04
N ILE A 180 -2.25 4.58 -1.98
CA ILE A 180 -2.30 5.60 -0.93
C ILE A 180 -2.08 4.91 0.41
N ASP A 181 -0.99 5.27 1.09
CA ASP A 181 -0.69 4.75 2.43
C ASP A 181 -1.10 5.73 3.54
N GLU A 182 -1.44 5.14 4.68
CA GLU A 182 -1.86 5.81 5.90
C GLU A 182 -2.93 6.89 5.73
N TYR A 183 -3.93 6.57 4.91
CA TYR A 183 -4.97 7.53 4.55
C TYR A 183 -5.74 8.05 5.77
N ASP A 184 -5.80 7.31 6.86
CA ASP A 184 -6.53 7.65 8.08
C ASP A 184 -5.87 8.78 8.89
N LYS A 185 -4.56 9.03 8.71
CA LYS A 185 -3.88 10.24 9.26
C LYS A 185 -4.42 11.54 8.67
N ILE A 186 -4.82 11.41 7.41
CA ILE A 186 -5.92 12.12 6.78
C ILE A 186 -6.97 12.68 7.71
N PHE A 187 -7.73 11.76 8.29
CA PHE A 187 -9.11 11.90 8.74
C PHE A 187 -9.27 12.05 10.27
N SER A 188 -8.18 12.22 11.03
CA SER A 188 -8.24 12.31 12.49
C SER A 188 -9.23 13.39 12.98
N GLU A 189 -10.05 13.03 13.96
CA GLU A 189 -11.30 13.73 14.33
C GLU A 189 -11.11 15.05 15.07
N LYS A 190 -9.93 15.32 15.64
CA LYS A 190 -9.77 16.44 16.59
C LYS A 190 -9.89 17.84 15.95
N LEU A 191 -9.73 18.00 14.63
CA LEU A 191 -9.41 19.33 14.06
C LEU A 191 -9.90 19.56 12.62
N LYS A 192 -11.19 19.29 12.31
CA LYS A 192 -11.67 19.48 10.92
C LYS A 192 -12.98 20.25 10.78
N SER A 193 -12.91 21.34 10.02
CA SER A 193 -14.10 22.00 9.50
C SER A 193 -14.86 21.10 8.51
N LYS A 194 -16.19 21.21 8.46
CA LYS A 194 -17.04 20.49 7.49
C LYS A 194 -16.60 20.71 6.03
N SER A 195 -16.12 21.92 5.72
CA SER A 195 -15.62 22.28 4.39
C SER A 195 -14.40 21.45 3.98
N MET A 196 -13.45 21.27 4.89
CA MET A 196 -12.25 20.48 4.64
C MET A 196 -12.56 19.00 4.43
N LEU A 197 -13.45 18.42 5.25
CA LEU A 197 -13.91 17.05 5.06
C LEU A 197 -14.56 16.85 3.69
N LYS A 198 -15.36 17.82 3.24
CA LYS A 198 -15.94 17.83 1.89
C LYS A 198 -14.85 17.84 0.82
N THR A 199 -13.82 18.68 0.95
CA THR A 199 -12.68 18.72 0.03
C THR A 199 -11.96 17.38 -0.08
N ILE A 200 -11.64 16.74 1.04
CA ILE A 200 -10.95 15.44 1.05
C ILE A 200 -11.86 14.34 0.47
N LYS A 201 -13.14 14.31 0.85
CA LYS A 201 -14.11 13.37 0.27
C LYS A 201 -14.20 13.52 -1.25
N THR A 202 -14.30 14.75 -1.75
CA THR A 202 -14.34 15.02 -3.20
C THR A 202 -13.03 14.63 -3.88
N PHE A 203 -11.87 14.84 -3.23
CA PHE A 203 -10.58 14.37 -3.73
C PHE A 203 -10.54 12.85 -3.94
N PHE A 204 -10.91 12.05 -2.94
CA PHE A 204 -11.00 10.59 -3.10
C PHE A 204 -12.05 10.19 -4.13
N SER A 205 -13.23 10.84 -4.12
CA SER A 205 -14.26 10.59 -5.13
C SER A 205 -13.73 10.80 -6.54
N ASN A 206 -13.10 11.93 -6.84
CA ASN A 206 -12.61 12.23 -8.18
C ASN A 206 -11.41 11.35 -8.59
N THR A 207 -10.62 10.91 -7.60
CA THR A 207 -9.47 10.02 -7.81
C THR A 207 -9.93 8.61 -8.22
N PHE A 208 -10.93 8.04 -7.53
CA PHE A 208 -11.35 6.65 -7.70
C PHE A 208 -12.67 6.46 -8.48
N LYS A 209 -13.65 7.34 -8.30
CA LYS A 209 -14.99 7.24 -8.90
C LYS A 209 -15.05 7.98 -10.23
N GLY A 210 -15.42 7.27 -11.30
CA GLY A 210 -15.55 7.86 -12.64
C GLY A 210 -14.21 8.26 -13.29
N ASN A 211 -13.08 7.85 -12.70
CA ASN A 211 -11.76 8.02 -13.30
C ASN A 211 -11.53 6.93 -14.36
N LYS A 212 -11.85 7.24 -15.63
CA LYS A 212 -11.63 6.33 -16.78
C LYS A 212 -10.14 6.04 -17.06
N SER A 213 -9.25 6.72 -16.37
CA SER A 213 -7.80 6.53 -16.45
C SER A 213 -7.26 5.63 -15.34
N LEU A 214 -8.07 5.25 -14.35
CA LEU A 214 -7.72 4.31 -13.29
C LEU A 214 -7.78 2.86 -13.79
N HIS A 215 -6.75 2.07 -13.49
CA HIS A 215 -6.78 0.63 -13.63
C HIS A 215 -7.36 0.00 -12.38
N PHE A 216 -6.67 0.16 -11.25
CA PHE A 216 -7.18 -0.08 -9.91
C PHE A 216 -6.44 0.84 -8.94
N GLY A 217 -6.92 0.94 -7.70
CA GLY A 217 -6.12 1.53 -6.65
C GLY A 217 -6.39 0.98 -5.26
N ILE A 218 -5.43 1.18 -4.39
CA ILE A 218 -5.39 0.61 -3.04
C ILE A 218 -5.15 1.74 -2.06
N VAL A 219 -5.96 1.76 -1.02
CA VAL A 219 -5.87 2.69 0.09
C VAL A 219 -5.65 1.88 1.36
N THR A 220 -4.55 2.12 2.07
CA THR A 220 -4.21 1.43 3.31
C THR A 220 -4.29 2.35 4.51
N GLY A 221 -4.77 1.84 5.65
CA GLY A 221 -4.83 2.57 6.91
C GLY A 221 -5.05 1.66 8.12
N CYS A 222 -5.11 2.23 9.32
CA CYS A 222 -5.46 1.49 10.52
C CYS A 222 -6.98 1.43 10.74
N LEU A 223 -7.69 2.49 10.37
CA LEU A 223 -9.12 2.64 10.61
C LEU A 223 -9.91 2.85 9.30
N ASP A 224 -11.19 2.48 9.28
CA ASP A 224 -12.15 2.82 8.19
C ASP A 224 -12.85 4.14 8.54
N LEU A 225 -12.22 5.27 8.19
CA LEU A 225 -12.68 6.63 8.49
C LEU A 225 -13.13 7.35 7.22
N GLY A 226 -14.30 7.99 7.26
CA GLY A 226 -14.71 8.99 6.28
C GLY A 226 -15.06 8.49 4.87
N LEU A 227 -14.65 7.28 4.48
CA LEU A 227 -14.92 6.70 3.15
C LEU A 227 -16.25 5.95 3.07
N LYS A 228 -16.94 5.69 4.20
CA LYS A 228 -18.27 5.06 4.24
C LYS A 228 -19.31 5.78 3.37
N GLU A 229 -19.27 7.10 3.32
CA GLU A 229 -20.20 7.92 2.52
C GLU A 229 -19.85 8.02 1.03
N LEU A 230 -18.60 7.67 0.65
CA LEU A 230 -18.17 7.67 -0.76
C LEU A 230 -18.77 6.49 -1.55
N ASN A 231 -19.39 5.52 -0.86
CA ASN A 231 -20.02 4.33 -1.43
C ASN A 231 -21.37 4.59 -2.11
N SER A 232 -21.75 5.85 -2.33
CA SER A 232 -22.95 6.20 -3.09
C SER A 232 -22.64 6.29 -4.60
N GLY A 233 -22.34 5.17 -5.28
CA GLY A 233 -22.28 5.11 -6.75
C GLY A 233 -21.31 4.07 -7.36
N ALA A 234 -21.09 4.16 -8.67
CA ALA A 234 -20.60 3.08 -9.54
C ALA A 234 -19.15 2.54 -9.36
N ASN A 235 -18.40 2.92 -8.32
CA ASN A 235 -17.08 2.35 -7.98
C ASN A 235 -16.98 2.26 -6.45
N ASN A 236 -17.62 1.24 -5.88
CA ASN A 236 -17.55 1.01 -4.43
C ASN A 236 -16.19 0.42 -4.07
N PHE A 237 -15.57 0.96 -3.01
CA PHE A 237 -14.36 0.36 -2.45
C PHE A 237 -14.68 -1.05 -1.96
N ALA A 238 -13.93 -2.04 -2.43
CA ALA A 238 -13.88 -3.34 -1.81
C ALA A 238 -13.20 -3.19 -0.43
N LYS A 239 -13.99 -3.29 0.63
CA LYS A 239 -13.50 -3.14 2.01
C LYS A 239 -12.89 -4.44 2.49
N CYS A 240 -11.59 -4.37 2.76
CA CYS A 240 -10.77 -5.48 3.19
C CYS A 240 -10.30 -5.18 4.62
N SER A 241 -11.13 -5.54 5.60
CA SER A 241 -10.88 -5.28 7.02
C SER A 241 -10.40 -6.54 7.72
N LEU A 242 -9.90 -6.43 8.96
CA LEU A 242 -9.63 -7.62 9.76
C LEU A 242 -10.86 -8.51 9.90
N LEU A 243 -12.04 -7.94 10.14
CA LEU A 243 -13.25 -8.74 10.39
C LEU A 243 -13.83 -9.40 9.14
N LYS A 244 -13.50 -8.90 7.95
CA LYS A 244 -13.94 -9.44 6.68
C LYS A 244 -12.99 -9.00 5.59
N ASP A 245 -12.34 -9.99 4.96
CA ASP A 245 -11.51 -9.79 3.79
C ASP A 245 -11.59 -11.00 2.86
N ASP A 246 -12.24 -10.80 1.72
CA ASP A 246 -12.46 -11.85 0.73
C ASP A 246 -11.26 -11.99 -0.24
N TYR A 247 -10.26 -11.09 -0.16
CA TYR A 247 -9.18 -10.95 -1.15
C TYR A 247 -7.77 -11.10 -0.57
N PHE A 248 -7.49 -10.50 0.59
CA PHE A 248 -6.13 -10.30 1.11
C PHE A 248 -5.95 -10.76 2.56
N SER A 249 -6.81 -11.66 3.03
CA SER A 249 -6.75 -12.19 4.40
C SER A 249 -5.40 -12.83 4.75
N ASP A 250 -4.78 -13.53 3.80
CA ASP A 250 -3.48 -14.22 3.94
C ASP A 250 -2.28 -13.34 3.57
N CYS A 251 -2.50 -12.12 3.07
CA CYS A 251 -1.45 -11.25 2.54
C CYS A 251 -0.85 -10.30 3.60
N TYR A 252 -1.48 -10.17 4.77
CA TYR A 252 -1.06 -9.26 5.85
C TYR A 252 -0.73 -10.02 7.13
N GLY A 253 0.34 -9.59 7.81
CA GLY A 253 0.91 -10.31 8.95
C GLY A 253 1.35 -11.74 8.59
N PHE A 254 1.51 -12.58 9.61
CA PHE A 254 1.96 -13.97 9.45
C PHE A 254 0.87 -14.96 9.83
N THR A 255 0.59 -15.92 8.95
CA THR A 255 -0.21 -17.10 9.28
C THR A 255 0.54 -17.98 10.29
N GLU A 256 -0.17 -18.91 10.92
CA GLU A 256 0.44 -19.87 11.85
C GLU A 256 1.54 -20.71 11.17
N ASP A 257 1.31 -21.14 9.92
CA ASP A 257 2.29 -21.89 9.14
C ASP A 257 3.53 -21.06 8.80
N GLU A 258 3.36 -19.79 8.44
CA GLU A 258 4.48 -18.88 8.20
C GLU A 258 5.26 -18.60 9.48
N LEU A 259 4.57 -18.41 10.61
CA LEU A 259 5.21 -18.26 11.92
C LEU A 259 6.05 -19.50 12.26
N ASN A 260 5.51 -20.70 12.03
CA ASN A 260 6.24 -21.95 12.25
C ASN A 260 7.49 -22.04 11.35
N LYS A 261 7.39 -21.66 10.08
CA LYS A 261 8.53 -21.59 9.14
C LYS A 261 9.60 -20.60 9.61
N ILE A 262 9.21 -19.41 10.07
CA ILE A 262 10.12 -18.40 10.61
C ILE A 262 10.87 -18.95 11.82
N LEU A 263 10.15 -19.47 12.82
CA LEU A 263 10.76 -20.00 14.06
C LEU A 263 11.71 -21.16 13.77
N SER A 264 11.33 -22.06 12.86
CA SER A 264 12.19 -23.17 12.43
C SER A 264 13.44 -22.67 11.72
N TYR A 265 13.33 -21.66 10.85
CA TYR A 265 14.48 -21.14 10.10
C TYR A 265 15.53 -20.48 11.01
N PHE A 266 15.07 -19.75 12.03
CA PHE A 266 15.95 -19.09 12.99
C PHE A 266 16.39 -19.99 14.15
N ASN A 267 16.06 -21.29 14.13
CA ASN A 267 16.31 -22.24 15.21
C ASN A 267 15.80 -21.74 16.57
N ILE A 268 14.70 -20.98 16.56
CA ILE A 268 14.04 -20.50 17.78
C ILE A 268 13.18 -21.66 18.27
N SER A 269 13.73 -22.44 19.21
CA SER A 269 13.01 -23.53 19.84
C SER A 269 11.85 -22.99 20.68
N ASP A 270 10.68 -23.63 20.55
CA ASP A 270 9.52 -23.38 21.42
C ASP A 270 9.73 -24.08 22.77
N SER A 271 10.93 -23.96 23.34
CA SER A 271 11.25 -24.60 24.61
C SER A 271 10.52 -23.87 25.72
N LYS A 272 9.57 -24.57 26.36
CA LYS A 272 9.08 -24.21 27.69
C LYS A 272 10.30 -24.23 28.63
N GLU A 273 10.87 -23.06 28.91
CA GLU A 273 11.93 -22.94 29.91
C GLU A 273 11.39 -23.53 31.23
N LYS A 274 11.93 -24.67 31.65
CA LYS A 274 11.77 -25.14 33.03
C LYS A 274 12.63 -24.23 33.89
N SER A 275 12.00 -23.32 34.64
CA SER A 275 12.64 -22.63 35.76
C SER A 275 12.20 -23.29 37.07
N ASP A 276 13.13 -23.45 38.02
CA ASP A 276 13.04 -24.16 39.31
C ASP A 276 12.04 -23.60 40.34
N SER A 277 10.86 -23.15 39.91
CA SER A 277 9.82 -22.64 40.80
C SER A 277 8.44 -22.69 40.14
N ASN A 278 7.81 -23.87 40.07
CA ASN A 278 6.37 -24.16 39.90
C ASN A 278 5.46 -23.24 39.02
N LYS A 279 6.02 -22.42 38.13
CA LYS A 279 5.32 -21.65 37.10
C LYS A 279 5.92 -22.08 35.77
N LYS A 280 5.18 -22.88 35.01
CA LYS A 280 5.47 -23.16 33.60
C LYS A 280 5.58 -21.82 32.88
N LYS A 281 6.79 -21.41 32.49
CA LYS A 281 6.96 -20.28 31.57
C LYS A 281 6.40 -20.70 30.22
N ASP A 282 5.46 -19.93 29.71
CA ASP A 282 4.91 -20.08 28.37
C ASP A 282 6.05 -20.15 27.33
N GLY A 283 5.92 -21.05 26.35
CA GLY A 283 6.84 -21.13 25.20
C GLY A 283 6.81 -19.83 24.38
N ILE A 284 7.78 -19.62 23.48
CA ILE A 284 7.84 -18.39 22.66
C ILE A 284 6.57 -18.24 21.82
N LYS A 285 5.99 -19.33 21.31
CA LYS A 285 4.70 -19.26 20.61
C LYS A 285 3.57 -18.86 21.54
N GLU A 286 3.49 -19.40 22.75
CA GLU A 286 2.49 -19.00 23.74
C GLU A 286 2.68 -17.56 24.23
N ARG A 287 3.91 -17.04 24.28
CA ARG A 287 4.20 -15.63 24.61
C ARG A 287 3.87 -14.70 23.44
N LEU A 288 4.25 -15.06 22.22
CA LEU A 288 3.85 -14.33 21.01
C LEU A 288 2.34 -14.35 20.86
N LYS A 289 1.70 -15.47 21.19
CA LYS A 289 0.26 -15.58 21.29
C LYS A 289 -0.25 -14.67 22.42
N LYS A 290 0.12 -14.81 23.68
CA LYS A 290 -0.38 -13.91 24.75
C LYS A 290 -0.10 -12.40 24.51
N LYS A 291 0.94 -12.05 23.76
CA LYS A 291 1.32 -10.66 23.44
C LYS A 291 0.72 -10.13 22.12
N TYR A 292 0.38 -11.00 21.16
CA TYR A 292 -0.04 -10.66 19.80
C TYR A 292 -1.21 -11.52 19.24
N ASP A 293 -1.75 -12.47 20.00
CA ASP A 293 -2.98 -13.24 19.76
C ASP A 293 -4.14 -12.27 19.91
N GLY A 294 -4.86 -12.07 18.83
CA GLY A 294 -5.97 -11.14 18.85
C GLY A 294 -6.49 -10.77 17.48
N TYR A 295 -5.72 -11.03 16.43
CA TYR A 295 -6.15 -10.72 15.07
C TYR A 295 -6.50 -12.01 14.34
N SER A 296 -7.80 -12.29 14.33
CA SER A 296 -8.41 -13.30 13.47
C SER A 296 -9.01 -12.57 12.27
N CYS A 297 -8.69 -13.03 11.07
CA CYS A 297 -9.31 -12.55 9.85
C CYS A 297 -10.32 -13.56 9.32
N PHE A 298 -11.54 -13.13 9.06
CA PHE A 298 -12.52 -13.98 8.40
C PHE A 298 -12.36 -13.86 6.90
N SER A 299 -12.03 -14.98 6.27
CA SER A 299 -11.97 -15.16 4.82
C SER A 299 -13.10 -16.09 4.37
N ASN A 300 -13.33 -16.18 3.06
CA ASN A 300 -14.28 -17.15 2.49
C ASN A 300 -13.91 -18.61 2.77
N GLU A 301 -12.64 -18.89 3.09
CA GLU A 301 -12.12 -20.23 3.43
C GLU A 301 -12.13 -20.52 4.94
N GLY A 302 -12.54 -19.54 5.77
CA GLY A 302 -12.63 -19.65 7.22
C GLY A 302 -11.81 -18.61 7.98
N ILE A 303 -11.56 -18.88 9.27
CA ILE A 303 -10.82 -17.97 10.17
C ILE A 303 -9.32 -18.17 9.98
N VAL A 304 -8.62 -17.14 9.50
CA VAL A 304 -7.17 -17.09 9.41
C VAL A 304 -6.63 -16.35 10.64
N LYS A 305 -5.82 -17.03 11.47
CA LYS A 305 -5.09 -16.37 12.56
C LYS A 305 -3.87 -15.67 12.00
N ILE A 306 -3.72 -14.40 12.35
CA ILE A 306 -2.63 -13.56 11.88
C ILE A 306 -1.83 -13.03 13.07
N PHE A 307 -0.52 -13.22 13.00
CA PHE A 307 0.44 -12.82 14.02
C PHE A 307 1.31 -11.67 13.52
N ILE A 308 1.77 -10.82 14.46
CA ILE A 308 2.88 -9.89 14.25
C ILE A 308 4.06 -10.39 15.06
N ILE A 309 5.25 -10.42 14.45
CA ILE A 309 6.50 -10.71 15.16
C ILE A 309 7.23 -9.38 15.38
N HIS A 310 7.44 -9.04 16.64
CA HIS A 310 8.48 -8.09 17.02
C HIS A 310 9.74 -8.87 17.30
N ILE A 311 10.71 -8.79 16.39
CA ILE A 311 12.08 -9.18 16.69
C ILE A 311 12.65 -8.01 17.51
N LEU A 312 12.75 -8.23 18.82
CA LEU A 312 13.33 -7.29 19.78
C LEU A 312 14.86 -7.41 19.77
#